data_AF-A0A942N1H9-F1
#
_entry.id   AF-A0A942N1H9-F1
#
_cell.length_a   1.000
_cell.length_b   1.000
_cell.length_c   1.000
_cell.angle_alpha   90.00
_cell.angle_beta   90.00
_cell.angle_gamma   90.00
#
_symmetry.space_group_name_H-M   'P 1'
#
loop_
_entity.id
_entity.type
_entity.pdbx_description
1 polymer ?
#
loop_
_entity_poly.entity_id
_entity_poly.type
_entity_poly.pdbx_seq_one_letter_code
_entity_poly.pdbx_strand_id
1 'polypeptide(L)'
;MKELSQNEIKLLYAILPENKPGYRKYRELISTMKVMGKGRFNDGNFYIGTGAVKPDLNIPSSPVFAVGIVKTNTGNFDVLIHEYEDDLVEVQLSKRVGDDEEVMTVDVLSFSEWSQGDKSPGSNEAVKEFEIIKDKFIFVIDKTNKKIWLHNCESGVNHIIPVSNYFNELMRLKKIKDENLFRSPSLFFNKFDDFTEEDFKLAFYQYNKFMRRFEIKINPEDLLTPRVKKKKIFKLFSRG
;
A
#
# COMPACT_ATOMS: atom_id res chain seq x y z
N MET A 1 -11.70 27.76 9.31
CA MET A 1 -11.08 26.44 9.09
C MET A 1 -9.65 26.67 8.65
N LYS A 2 -8.69 25.96 9.24
CA LYS A 2 -7.25 26.09 8.95
C LYS A 2 -6.92 25.33 7.66
N GLU A 3 -6.00 25.83 6.86
CA GLU A 3 -5.42 25.10 5.73
C GLU A 3 -4.16 24.33 6.19
N LEU A 4 -3.84 23.23 5.51
CA LEU A 4 -2.55 22.59 5.73
C LEU A 4 -1.44 23.59 5.40
N SER A 5 -0.38 23.62 6.21
CA SER A 5 0.76 24.47 5.92
C SER A 5 1.51 23.98 4.68
N GLN A 6 2.31 24.86 4.07
CA GLN A 6 3.09 24.49 2.89
C GLN A 6 4.05 23.33 3.17
N ASN A 7 4.63 23.29 4.37
CA ASN A 7 5.50 22.19 4.77
C ASN A 7 4.71 20.89 4.97
N GLU A 8 3.51 20.93 5.55
CA GLU A 8 2.62 19.77 5.66
C GLU A 8 2.27 19.23 4.26
N ILE A 9 1.88 20.08 3.33
CA ILE A 9 1.57 19.71 1.94
C ILE A 9 2.78 19.09 1.24
N LYS A 10 3.96 19.71 1.37
CA LYS A 10 5.22 19.19 0.79
C LYS A 10 5.49 17.74 1.26
N LEU A 11 5.33 17.47 2.55
CA LEU A 11 5.54 16.12 3.10
C LEU A 11 4.50 15.11 2.60
N LEU A 12 3.22 15.49 2.53
CA LEU A 12 2.18 14.61 1.99
C LEU A 12 2.44 14.28 0.52
N TYR A 13 2.79 15.29 -0.29
CA TYR A 13 3.03 15.09 -1.72
C TYR A 13 4.33 14.36 -2.02
N ALA A 14 5.30 14.40 -1.10
CA ALA A 14 6.53 13.62 -1.25
C ALA A 14 6.26 12.11 -1.34
N ILE A 15 5.19 11.59 -0.71
CA ILE A 15 4.80 10.17 -0.79
C ILE A 15 3.68 9.89 -1.80
N LEU A 16 3.30 10.88 -2.62
CA LEU A 16 2.28 10.77 -3.66
C LEU A 16 2.90 11.10 -5.03
N PRO A 17 3.42 10.11 -5.77
CA PRO A 17 4.06 10.34 -7.05
C PRO A 17 3.11 10.95 -8.09
N GLU A 18 3.55 12.00 -8.77
CA GLU A 18 2.74 12.71 -9.77
C GLU A 18 2.61 11.95 -11.09
N ASN A 19 3.61 11.12 -11.39
CA ASN A 19 3.68 10.32 -12.61
C ASN A 19 2.77 9.08 -12.57
N LYS A 20 2.13 8.77 -11.43
CA LYS A 20 1.22 7.64 -11.27
C LYS A 20 -0.24 8.12 -11.16
N PRO A 21 -1.14 7.74 -12.09
CA PRO A 21 -2.47 8.32 -12.20
C PRO A 21 -3.31 8.29 -10.91
N GLY A 22 -3.24 7.21 -10.13
CA GLY A 22 -4.03 7.09 -8.90
C GLY A 22 -3.54 8.01 -7.78
N TYR A 23 -2.22 8.16 -7.60
CA TYR A 23 -1.67 9.09 -6.62
C TYR A 23 -1.85 10.54 -7.05
N ARG A 24 -1.73 10.85 -8.36
CA ARG A 24 -2.01 12.19 -8.88
C ARG A 24 -3.45 12.64 -8.59
N LYS A 25 -4.45 11.79 -8.85
CA LYS A 25 -5.84 12.06 -8.47
C LYS A 25 -5.99 12.35 -6.98
N TYR A 26 -5.24 11.66 -6.14
CA TYR A 26 -5.23 11.88 -4.70
C TYR A 26 -4.63 13.24 -4.30
N ARG A 27 -3.56 13.68 -4.99
CA ARG A 27 -3.00 15.04 -4.80
C ARG A 27 -4.02 16.10 -5.19
N GLU A 28 -4.68 15.92 -6.33
CA GLU A 28 -5.74 16.82 -6.79
C GLU A 28 -6.86 16.92 -5.73
N LEU A 29 -7.29 15.79 -5.18
CA LEU A 29 -8.27 15.74 -4.09
C LEU A 29 -7.79 16.52 -2.85
N ILE A 30 -6.61 16.18 -2.31
CA ILE A 30 -6.03 16.83 -1.12
C ILE A 30 -5.87 18.34 -1.32
N SER A 31 -5.53 18.79 -2.53
CA SER A 31 -5.34 20.21 -2.84
C SER A 31 -6.60 21.07 -2.64
N THR A 32 -7.77 20.43 -2.65
CA THR A 32 -9.07 21.09 -2.46
C THR A 32 -9.56 21.05 -1.01
N MET A 33 -8.85 20.32 -0.13
CA MET A 33 -9.30 20.02 1.23
C MET A 33 -8.76 21.02 2.27
N LYS A 34 -9.49 21.16 3.37
CA LYS A 34 -9.10 21.94 4.54
C LYS A 34 -9.08 21.09 5.79
N VAL A 35 -8.41 21.54 6.85
CA VAL A 35 -8.37 20.83 8.12
C VAL A 35 -9.72 20.93 8.82
N MET A 36 -10.34 19.77 9.04
CA MET A 36 -11.65 19.59 9.70
C MET A 36 -11.54 19.33 11.20
N GLY A 37 -10.43 18.73 11.63
CA GLY A 37 -10.18 18.44 13.04
C GLY A 37 -8.85 17.74 13.26
N LYS A 38 -8.48 17.59 14.54
CA LYS A 38 -7.38 16.71 14.94
C LYS A 38 -7.84 15.26 14.92
N GLY A 39 -6.94 14.37 14.57
CA GLY A 39 -7.15 12.93 14.72
C GLY A 39 -6.83 12.44 16.12
N ARG A 40 -6.68 11.12 16.26
CA ARG A 40 -6.50 10.44 17.54
C ARG A 40 -5.05 10.44 18.04
N PHE A 41 -4.08 10.59 17.14
CA PHE A 41 -2.69 10.25 17.42
C PHE A 41 -1.79 11.47 17.31
N ASN A 42 -1.04 11.83 18.35
CA ASN A 42 -0.03 12.90 18.28
C ASN A 42 -0.57 14.26 17.73
N ASP A 43 0.31 15.26 17.61
CA ASP A 43 -0.07 16.61 17.15
C ASP A 43 -0.01 16.80 15.63
N GLY A 44 0.47 15.80 14.89
CA GLY A 44 0.59 15.78 13.43
C GLY A 44 -0.49 14.97 12.73
N ASN A 45 -1.54 14.54 13.43
CA ASN A 45 -2.66 13.78 12.87
C ASN A 45 -3.89 14.66 12.72
N PHE A 46 -4.42 14.69 11.50
CA PHE A 46 -5.52 15.57 11.12
C PHE A 46 -6.51 14.84 10.22
N TYR A 47 -7.76 15.25 10.30
CA TYR A 47 -8.74 14.98 9.25
C TYR A 47 -8.82 16.20 8.33
N ILE A 48 -8.72 15.97 7.03
CA ILE A 48 -8.93 16.97 5.99
C ILE A 48 -10.16 16.60 5.15
N GLY A 49 -10.90 17.59 4.66
CA GLY A 49 -12.13 17.36 3.89
C GLY A 49 -12.56 18.58 3.09
N THR A 50 -13.59 18.41 2.25
CA THR A 50 -14.15 19.47 1.39
C THR A 50 -15.43 20.09 1.95
N GLY A 51 -16.12 19.39 2.85
CA GLY A 51 -17.37 19.82 3.48
C GLY A 51 -17.21 20.29 4.93
N ALA A 52 -18.32 20.67 5.58
CA ALA A 52 -18.37 21.01 7.00
C ALA A 52 -18.55 19.77 7.91
N VAL A 53 -18.03 18.62 7.48
CA VAL A 53 -18.14 17.34 8.20
C VAL A 53 -17.16 17.32 9.36
N LYS A 54 -17.64 16.95 10.55
CA LYS A 54 -16.77 16.76 11.72
C LYS A 54 -16.34 15.29 11.80
N PRO A 55 -15.06 15.00 12.07
CA PRO A 55 -14.60 13.63 12.21
C PRO A 55 -15.24 12.96 13.43
N ASP A 56 -15.76 11.75 13.26
CA ASP A 56 -16.21 10.89 14.36
C ASP A 56 -15.06 10.03 14.87
N LEU A 57 -14.49 10.43 16.00
CA LEU A 57 -13.37 9.75 16.64
C LEU A 57 -13.76 8.43 17.33
N ASN A 58 -14.99 7.95 17.18
CA ASN A 58 -15.40 6.60 17.61
C ASN A 58 -15.26 5.55 16.50
N ILE A 59 -15.16 5.96 15.23
CA ILE A 59 -15.08 5.05 14.07
C ILE A 59 -13.62 4.75 13.73
N PRO A 60 -13.16 3.48 13.66
CA PRO A 60 -11.78 3.16 13.31
C PRO A 60 -11.31 3.89 12.05
N SER A 61 -10.04 4.25 11.99
CA SER A 61 -9.47 4.89 10.80
C SER A 61 -9.65 4.00 9.57
N SER A 62 -9.94 4.62 8.44
CA SER A 62 -9.99 3.96 7.13
C SER A 62 -8.67 3.26 6.82
N PRO A 63 -8.60 2.33 5.86
CA PRO A 63 -7.34 1.69 5.52
C PRO A 63 -6.28 2.70 5.05
N VAL A 64 -4.99 2.37 5.22
CA VAL A 64 -3.88 3.21 4.74
C VAL A 64 -3.83 3.17 3.21
N PHE A 65 -3.87 4.33 2.58
CA PHE A 65 -3.72 4.54 1.15
C PHE A 65 -2.25 4.67 0.74
N ALA A 66 -1.49 5.52 1.43
CA ALA A 66 -0.07 5.75 1.17
C ALA A 66 0.72 5.85 2.48
N VAL A 67 1.96 5.35 2.46
CA VAL A 67 2.87 5.40 3.60
C VAL A 67 4.31 5.57 3.14
N GLY A 68 5.08 6.35 3.89
CA GLY A 68 6.50 6.48 3.67
C GLY A 68 7.22 7.23 4.77
N ILE A 69 8.54 7.32 4.61
CA ILE A 69 9.44 8.12 5.43
C ILE A 69 10.02 9.20 4.54
N VAL A 70 9.79 10.46 4.89
CA VAL A 70 10.38 11.61 4.21
C VAL A 70 11.55 12.10 5.04
N LYS A 71 12.75 12.02 4.47
CA LYS A 71 13.96 12.56 5.09
C LYS A 71 14.13 14.00 4.64
N THR A 72 14.33 14.90 5.60
CA THR A 72 14.44 16.34 5.35
C THR A 72 15.69 16.92 6.00
N ASN A 73 16.00 18.17 5.67
CA ASN A 73 17.02 18.96 6.39
C ASN A 73 16.72 19.12 7.90
N THR A 74 15.46 18.99 8.33
CA THR A 74 15.02 19.09 9.73
C THR A 74 14.78 17.74 10.42
N GLY A 75 15.17 16.65 9.77
CA GLY A 75 15.02 15.27 10.24
C GLY A 75 13.97 14.46 9.48
N ASN A 76 13.60 13.31 10.05
CA ASN A 76 12.74 12.34 9.39
C ASN A 76 11.28 12.50 9.85
N PHE A 77 10.36 12.29 8.91
CA PHE A 77 8.93 12.26 9.14
C PHE A 77 8.34 10.95 8.63
N ASP A 78 7.66 10.21 9.48
CA ASP A 78 6.79 9.13 9.02
C ASP A 78 5.48 9.77 8.57
N VAL A 79 5.06 9.47 7.35
CA VAL A 79 3.88 10.06 6.71
C VAL A 79 2.93 8.93 6.35
N LEU A 80 1.70 9.03 6.84
CA LEU A 80 0.60 8.12 6.50
C LEU A 80 -0.57 8.94 5.96
N ILE A 81 -1.17 8.44 4.89
CA ILE A 81 -2.39 8.99 4.28
C ILE A 81 -3.39 7.84 4.19
N HIS A 82 -4.58 8.02 4.74
CA HIS A 82 -5.65 7.04 4.71
C HIS A 82 -6.52 7.17 3.46
N GLU A 83 -7.29 6.13 3.17
CA GLU A 83 -8.28 6.11 2.09
C GLU A 83 -9.36 7.18 2.35
N TYR A 84 -9.92 7.74 1.27
CA TYR A 84 -10.95 8.78 1.31
C TYR A 84 -12.28 8.11 1.63
N GLU A 85 -12.87 8.48 2.76
CA GLU A 85 -14.09 7.88 3.27
C GLU A 85 -14.91 8.97 3.96
N ASP A 86 -16.23 8.97 3.73
CA ASP A 86 -17.18 9.94 4.31
C ASP A 86 -16.74 11.41 4.18
N ASP A 87 -16.25 11.77 3.00
CA ASP A 87 -15.75 13.10 2.64
C ASP A 87 -14.52 13.59 3.42
N LEU A 88 -13.81 12.65 4.06
CA LEU A 88 -12.62 12.90 4.85
C LEU A 88 -11.43 12.07 4.39
N VAL A 89 -10.24 12.61 4.58
CA VAL A 89 -8.97 11.89 4.55
C VAL A 89 -8.29 12.10 5.90
N GLU A 90 -7.93 11.00 6.56
CA GLU A 90 -7.02 11.07 7.71
C GLU A 90 -5.58 11.12 7.22
N VAL A 91 -4.81 12.09 7.71
CA VAL A 91 -3.37 12.20 7.48
C VAL A 91 -2.65 12.17 8.81
N GLN A 92 -1.46 11.56 8.83
CA GLN A 92 -0.64 11.48 10.03
C GLN A 92 0.82 11.76 9.68
N LEU A 93 1.39 12.75 10.37
CA LEU A 93 2.81 13.04 10.42
C LEU A 93 3.34 12.61 11.80
N SER A 94 4.51 11.97 11.85
CA SER A 94 5.07 11.47 13.12
C SER A 94 5.32 12.57 14.16
N LYS A 95 5.54 13.82 13.71
CA LYS A 95 5.69 15.01 14.53
C LYS A 95 5.12 16.23 13.80
N ARG A 96 4.76 17.26 14.57
CA ARG A 96 4.33 18.54 14.01
C ARG A 96 5.48 19.18 13.24
N VAL A 97 5.15 19.78 12.11
CA VAL A 97 6.09 20.52 11.27
C VAL A 97 5.98 22.00 11.65
N GLY A 98 7.12 22.64 11.95
CA GLY A 98 7.16 24.07 12.15
C GLY A 98 6.95 24.82 10.84
N ASP A 99 6.39 26.03 10.93
CA ASP A 99 6.20 26.91 9.77
C ASP A 99 7.36 27.92 9.61
N ASP A 100 8.27 27.99 10.59
CA ASP A 100 9.33 29.00 10.66
C ASP A 100 10.57 28.68 9.81
N GLU A 101 10.77 27.40 9.44
CA GLU A 101 11.87 26.95 8.61
C GLU A 101 11.36 26.24 7.35
N GLU A 102 12.03 26.49 6.22
CA GLU A 102 11.72 25.77 4.99
C GLU A 102 12.15 24.30 5.10
N VAL A 103 11.17 23.40 4.97
CA VAL A 103 11.41 21.96 4.91
C VAL A 103 11.77 21.59 3.47
N MET A 104 13.01 21.12 3.30
CA MET A 104 13.52 20.59 2.04
C MET A 104 13.61 19.07 2.12
N THR A 105 13.03 18.40 1.12
CA THR A 105 13.10 16.94 1.01
C THR A 105 14.48 16.54 0.50
N VAL A 106 15.15 15.66 1.23
CA VAL A 106 16.46 15.09 0.87
C VAL A 106 16.29 13.74 0.20
N ASP A 107 15.40 12.91 0.73
CA ASP A 107 15.17 11.54 0.26
C ASP A 107 13.78 11.07 0.70
N VAL A 108 13.19 10.14 -0.05
CA VAL A 108 11.86 9.59 0.22
C VAL A 108 11.90 8.08 0.12
N LEU A 109 11.49 7.43 1.20
CA LEU A 109 11.26 5.99 1.24
C LEU A 109 9.75 5.75 1.27
N SER A 110 9.14 5.48 0.13
CA SER A 110 7.70 5.25 0.05
C SER A 110 7.35 4.02 -0.78
N PHE A 111 6.34 3.28 -0.31
CA PHE A 111 5.75 2.22 -1.11
C PHE A 111 5.00 2.76 -2.33
N SER A 112 4.66 4.05 -2.36
CA SER A 112 4.02 4.67 -3.52
C SER A 112 4.92 4.70 -4.76
N GLU A 113 6.24 4.76 -4.57
CA GLU A 113 7.22 4.82 -5.66
C GLU A 113 7.45 3.46 -6.33
N TRP A 114 7.18 2.36 -5.63
CA TRP A 114 7.40 1.01 -6.17
C TRP A 114 6.59 0.74 -7.44
N SER A 115 7.23 0.17 -8.45
CA SER A 115 6.61 -0.34 -9.67
C SER A 115 6.98 -1.80 -9.90
N GLN A 116 6.23 -2.49 -10.75
CA GLN A 116 6.52 -3.89 -11.07
C GLN A 116 7.98 -4.09 -11.53
N GLY A 117 8.66 -5.07 -10.95
CA GLY A 117 10.07 -5.38 -11.21
C GLY A 117 11.06 -4.59 -10.35
N ASP A 118 10.61 -3.55 -9.66
CA ASP A 118 11.47 -2.79 -8.74
C ASP A 118 11.77 -3.59 -7.49
N LYS A 119 12.93 -3.28 -6.89
CA LYS A 119 13.25 -3.77 -5.56
C LYS A 119 12.43 -3.04 -4.49
N SER A 120 12.37 -3.64 -3.31
CA SER A 120 11.64 -3.09 -2.17
C SER A 120 12.13 -1.68 -1.80
N PRO A 121 11.20 -0.71 -1.61
CA PRO A 121 11.54 0.61 -1.11
C PRO A 121 12.24 0.56 0.25
N GLY A 122 13.33 1.31 0.40
CA GLY A 122 14.10 1.41 1.65
C GLY A 122 15.06 0.27 1.95
N SER A 123 14.75 -0.97 1.56
CA SER A 123 15.66 -2.11 1.75
C SER A 123 16.50 -2.43 0.51
N ASN A 124 16.02 -2.06 -0.69
CA ASN A 124 16.64 -2.42 -1.97
C ASN A 124 16.83 -3.94 -2.14
N GLU A 125 15.98 -4.72 -1.48
CA GLU A 125 15.94 -6.18 -1.58
C GLU A 125 14.90 -6.64 -2.60
N ALA A 126 15.07 -7.84 -3.15
CA ALA A 126 14.12 -8.40 -4.10
C ALA A 126 12.77 -8.70 -3.42
N VAL A 127 11.68 -8.34 -4.09
CA VAL A 127 10.32 -8.69 -3.67
C VAL A 127 9.83 -9.93 -4.43
N LYS A 128 8.79 -10.57 -3.90
CA LYS A 128 8.08 -11.65 -4.60
C LYS A 128 6.80 -11.09 -5.20
N GLU A 129 6.59 -11.33 -6.48
CA GLU A 129 5.45 -10.82 -7.24
C GLU A 129 4.58 -11.97 -7.74
N PHE A 130 3.28 -11.86 -7.54
CA PHE A 130 2.29 -12.84 -7.92
C PHE A 130 1.19 -12.16 -8.73
N GLU A 131 1.09 -12.49 -10.00
CA GLU A 131 0.06 -11.91 -10.85
C GLU A 131 -1.32 -12.48 -10.47
N ILE A 132 -2.23 -11.61 -10.03
CA ILE A 132 -3.61 -11.96 -9.64
C ILE A 132 -4.54 -11.89 -10.85
N ILE A 133 -4.49 -10.76 -11.56
CA ILE A 133 -5.18 -10.59 -12.85
C ILE A 133 -4.17 -10.01 -13.82
N LYS A 134 -4.11 -10.61 -15.00
CA LYS A 134 -3.11 -10.26 -15.99
C LYS A 134 -3.16 -8.80 -16.41
N ASP A 135 -1.97 -8.19 -16.39
CA ASP A 135 -1.72 -6.79 -16.75
C ASP A 135 -2.57 -5.78 -15.95
N LYS A 136 -3.14 -6.21 -14.81
CA LYS A 136 -4.07 -5.41 -13.98
C LYS A 136 -3.68 -5.37 -12.52
N PHE A 137 -3.41 -6.53 -11.91
CA PHE A 137 -3.17 -6.63 -10.48
C PHE A 137 -2.06 -7.60 -10.15
N ILE A 138 -1.12 -7.14 -9.33
CA ILE A 138 0.03 -7.91 -8.86
C ILE A 138 0.06 -7.86 -7.35
N PHE A 139 0.01 -9.01 -6.71
CA PHE A 139 0.19 -9.14 -5.29
C PHE A 139 1.67 -9.29 -4.97
N VAL A 140 2.17 -8.48 -4.04
CA VAL A 140 3.60 -8.34 -3.78
C VAL A 140 3.88 -8.65 -2.31
N ILE A 141 4.95 -9.41 -2.07
CA ILE A 141 5.46 -9.73 -0.74
C ILE A 141 6.90 -9.27 -0.61
N ASP A 142 7.12 -8.41 0.38
CA ASP A 142 8.43 -7.97 0.84
C ASP A 142 8.74 -8.62 2.18
N LYS A 143 9.65 -9.60 2.16
CA LYS A 143 10.09 -10.30 3.36
C LYS A 143 10.90 -9.41 4.30
N THR A 144 11.68 -8.49 3.76
CA THR A 144 12.66 -7.69 4.51
C THR A 144 11.96 -6.63 5.34
N ASN A 145 11.09 -5.82 4.73
CA ASN A 145 10.31 -4.82 5.48
C ASN A 145 9.04 -5.41 6.11
N LYS A 146 8.79 -6.72 5.91
CA LYS A 146 7.61 -7.43 6.43
C LYS A 146 6.31 -6.77 5.98
N LYS A 147 6.21 -6.45 4.69
CA LYS A 147 5.05 -5.81 4.07
C LYS A 147 4.50 -6.66 2.93
N ILE A 148 3.20 -6.49 2.71
CA ILE A 148 2.50 -7.05 1.55
C ILE A 148 1.60 -5.96 0.97
N TRP A 149 1.44 -5.93 -0.34
CA TRP A 149 0.55 -4.98 -1.01
C TRP A 149 0.00 -5.55 -2.30
N LEU A 150 -1.06 -4.91 -2.78
CA LEU A 150 -1.60 -5.14 -4.12
C LEU A 150 -1.28 -3.94 -4.99
N HIS A 151 -0.53 -4.17 -6.06
CA HIS A 151 -0.27 -3.18 -7.09
C HIS A 151 -1.38 -3.20 -8.15
N ASN A 152 -1.97 -2.04 -8.43
CA ASN A 152 -2.86 -1.82 -9.57
C ASN A 152 -2.05 -1.26 -10.73
N CYS A 153 -1.90 -2.04 -11.80
CA CYS A 153 -1.08 -1.69 -12.96
C CYS A 153 -1.63 -0.50 -13.77
N GLU A 154 -2.95 -0.26 -13.73
CA GLU A 154 -3.58 0.84 -14.46
C GLU A 154 -3.38 2.18 -13.74
N SER A 155 -3.60 2.20 -12.42
CA SER A 155 -3.49 3.43 -11.62
C SER A 155 -2.09 3.68 -11.07
N GLY A 156 -1.24 2.64 -11.02
CA GLY A 156 0.07 2.65 -10.36
C GLY A 156 0.01 2.57 -8.83
N VAL A 157 -1.18 2.44 -8.24
CA VAL A 157 -1.35 2.47 -6.77
C VAL A 157 -0.92 1.15 -6.13
N ASN A 158 -0.25 1.24 -4.98
CA ASN A 158 0.19 0.13 -4.15
C ASN A 158 -0.64 0.10 -2.87
N HIS A 159 -1.67 -0.73 -2.86
CA HIS A 159 -2.57 -0.86 -1.72
C HIS A 159 -1.94 -1.73 -0.63
N ILE A 160 -1.46 -1.13 0.45
CA ILE A 160 -0.84 -1.84 1.56
C ILE A 160 -1.85 -2.74 2.25
N ILE A 161 -1.57 -4.03 2.38
CA ILE A 161 -2.45 -5.00 3.03
C ILE A 161 -1.94 -5.32 4.45
N PRO A 162 -2.80 -5.26 5.49
CA PRO A 162 -2.44 -5.72 6.82
C PRO A 162 -2.03 -7.19 6.82
N VAL A 163 -0.78 -7.46 7.23
CA VAL A 163 -0.21 -8.82 7.23
C VAL A 163 -1.03 -9.76 8.10
N SER A 164 -1.52 -9.31 9.27
CA SER A 164 -2.34 -10.11 10.18
C SER A 164 -3.57 -10.71 9.49
N ASN A 165 -4.32 -9.88 8.77
CA ASN A 165 -5.59 -10.29 8.17
C ASN A 165 -5.34 -11.24 7.02
N TYR A 166 -4.36 -10.95 6.17
CA TYR A 166 -3.97 -11.85 5.08
C TYR A 166 -3.43 -13.19 5.60
N PHE A 167 -2.52 -13.15 6.59
CA PHE A 167 -1.90 -14.34 7.14
C PHE A 167 -2.92 -15.26 7.80
N ASN A 168 -3.94 -14.71 8.48
CA ASN A 168 -5.04 -15.50 9.04
C ASN A 168 -5.79 -16.30 7.96
N GLU A 169 -6.02 -15.72 6.79
CA GLU A 169 -6.65 -16.42 5.68
C GLU A 169 -5.75 -17.51 5.09
N LEU A 170 -4.44 -17.27 4.99
CA LEU A 170 -3.48 -18.29 4.57
C LEU A 170 -3.44 -19.47 5.55
N MET A 171 -3.38 -19.21 6.86
CA MET A 171 -3.40 -20.27 7.87
C MET A 171 -4.71 -21.07 7.81
N ARG A 172 -5.84 -20.39 7.64
CA ARG A 172 -7.16 -21.04 7.49
C ARG A 172 -7.20 -21.94 6.26
N LEU A 173 -6.70 -21.47 5.11
CA LEU A 173 -6.61 -22.25 3.87
C LEU A 173 -5.81 -23.53 4.07
N LYS A 174 -4.66 -23.45 4.75
CA LYS A 174 -3.77 -24.59 5.02
C LYS A 174 -4.20 -25.44 6.22
N LYS A 175 -5.31 -25.08 6.88
CA LYS A 175 -5.83 -25.73 8.10
C LYS A 175 -4.80 -25.78 9.24
N ILE A 176 -3.90 -24.80 9.30
CA ILE A 176 -2.88 -24.66 10.35
C ILE A 176 -3.54 -23.99 11.56
N LYS A 177 -3.46 -24.63 12.74
CA LYS A 177 -4.06 -24.18 14.01
C LYS A 177 -3.01 -23.89 15.09
N ASP A 178 -1.90 -23.26 14.71
CA ASP A 178 -0.83 -22.93 15.65
C ASP A 178 -1.12 -21.56 16.31
N GLU A 179 -1.56 -21.58 17.57
CA GLU A 179 -1.89 -20.38 18.35
C GLU A 179 -0.73 -19.39 18.48
N ASN A 180 0.53 -19.87 18.45
CA ASN A 180 1.70 -19.00 18.54
C ASN A 180 1.90 -18.18 17.26
N LEU A 181 1.53 -18.73 16.09
CA LEU A 181 1.56 -18.01 14.81
C LEU A 181 0.52 -16.89 14.75
N PHE A 182 -0.67 -17.10 15.32
CA PHE A 182 -1.71 -16.07 15.38
C PHE A 182 -1.30 -14.87 16.25
N ARG A 183 -0.49 -15.10 17.29
CA ARG A 183 0.01 -14.05 18.19
C ARG A 183 1.13 -13.21 17.60
N SER A 184 1.84 -13.70 16.58
CA SER A 184 2.88 -12.95 15.89
C SER A 184 2.80 -13.16 14.38
N PRO A 185 1.94 -12.41 13.67
CA PRO A 185 1.81 -12.47 12.22
C PRO A 185 3.12 -12.21 11.49
N SER A 186 4.10 -11.56 12.12
CA SER A 186 5.43 -11.34 11.58
C SER A 186 6.22 -12.65 11.35
N LEU A 187 5.83 -13.75 11.99
CA LEU A 187 6.39 -15.09 11.76
C LEU A 187 6.03 -15.64 10.37
N PHE A 188 5.00 -15.08 9.72
CA PHE A 188 4.66 -15.35 8.32
C PHE A 188 5.90 -15.35 7.42
N PHE A 189 6.73 -14.32 7.54
CA PHE A 189 7.87 -14.11 6.65
C PHE A 189 8.98 -15.14 6.86
N ASN A 190 9.06 -15.75 8.05
CA ASN A 190 10.00 -16.83 8.35
C ASN A 190 9.55 -18.17 7.78
N LYS A 191 8.24 -18.36 7.61
CA LYS A 191 7.61 -19.56 7.04
C LYS A 191 7.21 -19.38 5.57
N PHE A 192 7.63 -18.29 4.94
CA PHE A 192 7.18 -17.96 3.59
C PHE A 192 7.45 -19.09 2.60
N ASP A 193 8.60 -19.75 2.71
CA ASP A 193 9.03 -20.79 1.78
C ASP A 193 8.28 -22.13 1.99
N ASP A 194 7.42 -22.21 3.00
CA ASP A 194 6.52 -23.35 3.25
C ASP A 194 5.24 -23.31 2.37
N PHE A 195 5.00 -22.22 1.64
CA PHE A 195 3.79 -21.99 0.85
C PHE A 195 4.10 -21.86 -0.65
N THR A 196 3.17 -22.31 -1.49
CA THR A 196 3.29 -22.18 -2.94
C THR A 196 2.73 -20.84 -3.43
N GLU A 197 3.00 -20.52 -4.70
CA GLU A 197 2.38 -19.36 -5.36
C GLU A 197 0.85 -19.44 -5.35
N GLU A 198 0.28 -20.62 -5.59
CA GLU A 198 -1.16 -20.87 -5.55
C GLU A 198 -1.73 -20.64 -4.16
N ASP A 199 -1.03 -21.06 -3.10
CA ASP A 199 -1.45 -20.80 -1.71
C ASP A 199 -1.58 -19.29 -1.46
N PHE A 200 -0.61 -18.48 -1.91
CA PHE A 200 -0.66 -17.04 -1.75
C PHE A 200 -1.80 -16.39 -2.53
N LYS A 201 -2.00 -16.79 -3.80
CA LYS A 201 -3.08 -16.27 -4.64
C LYS A 201 -4.45 -16.61 -4.07
N LEU A 202 -4.65 -17.85 -3.64
CA LEU A 202 -5.91 -18.29 -3.02
C LEU A 202 -6.16 -17.57 -1.69
N ALA A 203 -5.14 -17.39 -0.86
CA ALA A 203 -5.27 -16.62 0.38
C ALA A 203 -5.65 -15.17 0.11
N PHE A 204 -5.06 -14.54 -0.92
CA PHE A 204 -5.45 -13.19 -1.35
C PHE A 204 -6.91 -13.14 -1.81
N TYR A 205 -7.35 -14.12 -2.60
CA TYR A 205 -8.74 -14.24 -3.03
C TYR A 205 -9.71 -14.30 -1.84
N GLN A 206 -9.42 -15.15 -0.84
CA GLN A 206 -10.25 -15.24 0.36
C GLN A 206 -10.24 -13.93 1.14
N TYR A 207 -9.05 -13.34 1.36
CA TYR A 207 -8.91 -12.03 1.99
C TYR A 207 -9.80 -10.98 1.31
N ASN A 208 -9.73 -10.86 -0.02
CA ASN A 208 -10.52 -9.87 -0.74
C ASN A 208 -12.02 -10.17 -0.68
N LYS A 209 -12.41 -11.45 -0.73
CA LYS A 209 -13.82 -11.87 -0.63
C LYS A 209 -14.45 -11.46 0.71
N PHE A 210 -13.71 -11.58 1.81
CA PHE A 210 -14.21 -11.25 3.15
C PHE A 210 -14.10 -9.77 3.47
N MET A 211 -12.95 -9.16 3.20
CA MET A 211 -12.71 -7.74 3.52
C MET A 211 -13.38 -6.79 2.53
N ARG A 212 -13.71 -7.28 1.32
CA ARG A 212 -14.27 -6.49 0.20
C ARG A 212 -13.50 -5.22 -0.11
N ARG A 213 -12.19 -5.24 0.15
CA ARG A 213 -11.34 -4.06 0.09
C ARG A 213 -11.09 -3.60 -1.35
N PHE A 214 -11.03 -4.55 -2.27
CA PHE A 214 -10.80 -4.26 -3.68
C PHE A 214 -11.99 -4.72 -4.51
N GLU A 215 -12.51 -3.83 -5.36
CA GLU A 215 -13.56 -4.14 -6.33
C GLU A 215 -13.03 -4.98 -7.50
N ILE A 216 -12.51 -6.17 -7.18
CA ILE A 216 -11.86 -7.07 -8.13
C ILE A 216 -12.70 -8.33 -8.25
N LYS A 217 -13.18 -8.59 -9.46
CA LYS A 217 -13.81 -9.86 -9.82
C LYS A 217 -12.73 -10.85 -10.20
N ILE A 218 -12.47 -11.80 -9.29
CA ILE A 218 -11.49 -12.86 -9.49
C ILE A 218 -12.25 -14.17 -9.67
N ASN A 219 -12.02 -14.88 -10.78
CA ASN A 219 -12.43 -16.27 -10.91
C ASN A 219 -11.35 -17.15 -10.26
N PRO A 220 -11.66 -17.97 -9.23
CA PRO A 220 -10.67 -18.84 -8.59
C PRO A 220 -9.95 -19.78 -9.54
N GLU A 221 -10.60 -20.22 -10.61
CA GLU A 221 -9.99 -21.11 -11.62
C GLU A 221 -8.83 -20.42 -12.35
N ASP A 222 -8.93 -19.10 -12.56
CA ASP A 222 -7.87 -18.31 -13.21
C ASP A 222 -6.60 -18.22 -12.34
N LEU A 223 -6.73 -18.42 -11.03
CA LEU A 223 -5.60 -18.45 -10.10
C LEU A 223 -4.87 -19.79 -10.08
N LEU A 224 -5.56 -20.87 -10.47
CA LEU A 224 -5.09 -22.25 -10.37
C LEU A 224 -4.58 -22.82 -11.69
N THR A 225 -4.82 -22.14 -12.81
CA THR A 225 -4.39 -22.62 -14.12
C THR A 225 -2.89 -22.34 -14.32
N PRO A 226 -2.05 -23.39 -14.49
CA PRO A 226 -0.63 -23.20 -14.76
C PRO A 226 -0.47 -22.50 -16.11
N ARG A 227 0.25 -21.37 -16.11
CA ARG A 227 0.53 -20.64 -17.34
C ARG A 227 1.46 -21.48 -18.21
N VAL A 228 0.94 -21.99 -19.32
CA VAL A 228 1.77 -22.54 -20.39
C VAL A 228 2.66 -21.40 -20.89
N LYS A 229 3.93 -21.39 -20.48
CA LYS A 229 4.95 -20.52 -21.08
C LYS A 229 4.98 -20.85 -22.57
N LYS A 230 4.45 -19.95 -23.42
CA LYS A 230 4.60 -20.07 -24.88
C LYS A 230 6.10 -20.05 -25.17
N LYS A 231 6.69 -21.23 -25.44
CA LYS A 231 8.06 -21.32 -25.93
C LYS A 231 8.12 -20.52 -27.24
N LYS A 232 8.96 -19.48 -27.28
CA LYS A 232 9.31 -18.81 -28.54
C LYS A 232 10.05 -19.83 -29.39
N ILE A 233 9.34 -20.47 -30.32
CA ILE A 233 9.95 -21.31 -31.35
C ILE A 233 10.63 -20.33 -32.30
N PHE A 234 11.93 -20.09 -32.09
CA PHE A 234 12.78 -19.47 -33.09
C PHE A 234 12.77 -20.39 -34.31
N LYS A 235 12.08 -19.99 -35.37
CA LYS A 235 12.26 -20.59 -36.69
C LYS A 235 13.63 -20.13 -37.22
N LEU A 236 14.64 -20.94 -36.97
CA LEU A 236 15.86 -20.97 -37.78
C LEU A 236 15.43 -21.36 -39.20
N PHE A 237 15.37 -20.39 -40.10
CA PHE A 237 15.47 -20.66 -41.53
C PHE A 237 16.91 -20.36 -41.94
N SER A 238 17.71 -21.42 -42.00
CA SER A 238 18.82 -21.48 -42.95
C SER A 238 18.24 -21.65 -44.36
N ARG A 239 18.46 -20.64 -45.19
CA ARG A 239 18.56 -20.72 -46.66
C ARG A 239 19.84 -19.94 -46.96
N GLY A 240 20.80 -20.40 -47.74
CA GLY A 240 20.96 -21.50 -48.68
C GLY A 240 22.21 -21.13 -49.46
#